data_AF-A0A966KCN8-F1
#
_entry.id   AF-A0A966KCN8-F1
#
_cell.length_a   1.000
_cell.length_b   1.000
_cell.length_c   1.000
_cell.angle_alpha   90.00
_cell.angle_beta   90.00
_cell.angle_gamma   90.00
#
_symmetry.space_group_name_H-M   'P 1'
#
loop_
_entity.id
_entity.type
_entity.pdbx_description
1 polymer ?
#
loop_
_entity_poly.entity_id
_entity_poly.type
_entity_poly.pdbx_seq_one_letter_code
_entity_poly.pdbx_strand_id
1 'polypeptide(L)'
;MRSLASICVVIGALIFTWYLGAFLLNSTWALDKAKRAGVEISSKELILDTWSQEKPKLPAPHQVGSELWKTTVEKKITSKRSLIFHSWITLSSTLVGFLI
;
A
#
# COMPACT_ATOMS: atom_id res chain seq x y z
N MET A 1 9.00 25.66 15.99
CA MET A 1 9.95 24.52 16.01
C MET A 1 9.40 23.30 16.77
N ARG A 2 8.81 23.44 17.97
CA ARG A 2 8.26 22.31 18.72
C ARG A 2 7.16 21.53 17.98
N SER A 3 6.27 22.23 17.26
CA SER A 3 5.18 21.60 16.49
C SER A 3 5.67 20.75 15.32
N LEU A 4 6.67 21.21 14.56
CA LEU A 4 7.21 20.47 13.41
C LEU A 4 7.85 19.15 13.84
N ALA A 5 8.63 19.18 14.94
CA ALA A 5 9.21 17.97 15.51
C ALA A 5 8.11 16.98 15.94
N SER A 6 7.06 17.45 16.63
CA SER A 6 5.92 16.60 17.00
C SER A 6 5.22 15.99 15.80
N ILE A 7 5.00 16.76 14.73
CA ILE A 7 4.38 16.27 13.49
C ILE A 7 5.23 15.17 12.85
N CYS A 8 6.53 15.40 12.68
CA CYS A 8 7.44 14.41 12.11
C CYS A 8 7.50 13.13 12.94
N VAL A 9 7.47 13.24 14.27
CA VAL A 9 7.44 12.08 15.17
C VAL A 9 6.17 11.26 14.97
N VAL A 10 5.01 11.91 14.92
CA VAL A 10 3.72 11.21 14.73
C VAL A 10 3.69 10.54 13.36
N ILE A 11 4.06 11.25 12.28
CA ILE A 11 4.11 10.68 10.92
C ILE A 11 5.09 9.51 10.87
N GLY A 12 6.28 9.67 11.45
CA GLY A 12 7.29 8.62 11.52
C GLY A 12 6.77 7.37 12.26
N ALA A 13 6.09 7.55 13.40
CA ALA A 13 5.50 6.46 14.16
C ALA A 13 4.39 5.73 13.37
N LEU A 14 3.55 6.47 12.63
CA LEU A 14 2.52 5.89 11.78
C LEU A 14 3.12 5.06 10.63
N ILE A 15 4.11 5.62 9.92
CA ILE A 15 4.80 4.92 8.82
C ILE A 15 5.52 3.69 9.35
N PHE A 16 6.21 3.80 10.49
CA PHE A 16 6.88 2.68 11.13
C PHE A 16 5.90 1.56 11.50
N THR A 17 4.79 1.90 12.16
CA THR A 17 3.75 0.95 12.53
C THR A 17 3.15 0.27 11.30
N TRP A 18 2.97 1.01 10.20
CA TRP A 18 2.49 0.46 8.93
C TRP A 18 3.50 -0.52 8.32
N TYR A 19 4.78 -0.18 8.23
CA TYR A 19 5.80 -1.11 7.73
C TYR A 19 5.90 -2.39 8.58
N LEU A 20 5.77 -2.25 9.90
CA LEU A 20 5.73 -3.38 10.82
C LEU A 20 4.52 -4.28 10.56
N GLY A 21 3.32 -3.69 10.42
CA GLY A 21 2.11 -4.42 10.06
C GLY A 21 2.22 -5.12 8.71
N ALA A 22 2.79 -4.44 7.70
CA ALA A 22 3.02 -5.00 6.38
C ALA A 22 4.02 -6.17 6.45
N PHE A 23 5.02 -6.12 7.31
CA PHE A 23 5.90 -7.26 7.53
C PHE A 23 5.16 -8.45 8.18
N LEU A 24 4.49 -8.21 9.31
CA LEU A 24 3.84 -9.27 10.10
C LEU A 24 2.76 -10.01 9.29
N LEU A 25 1.92 -9.28 8.55
CA LEU A 25 0.79 -9.87 7.82
C LEU A 25 1.20 -10.62 6.55
N ASN A 26 2.33 -10.27 5.95
CA ASN A 26 2.75 -10.81 4.66
C ASN A 26 3.91 -11.82 4.76
N SER A 27 4.64 -11.87 5.89
CA SER A 27 5.83 -12.72 6.09
C SER A 27 5.56 -14.22 5.91
N THR A 28 4.38 -14.71 6.29
CA THR A 28 4.04 -16.14 6.19
C THR A 28 4.07 -16.62 4.74
N TRP A 29 3.64 -15.79 3.80
CA TRP A 29 3.68 -16.12 2.37
C TRP A 29 5.12 -16.25 1.85
N ALA A 30 6.01 -15.35 2.28
CA ALA A 30 7.42 -15.37 1.89
C ALA A 30 8.13 -16.61 2.47
N LEU A 31 7.85 -16.96 3.73
CA LEU A 31 8.35 -18.19 4.35
C LEU A 31 7.83 -19.45 3.65
N ASP A 32 6.54 -19.52 3.35
CA ASP A 32 5.95 -20.65 2.64
C ASP A 32 6.53 -20.81 1.22
N LYS A 33 6.79 -19.70 0.53
CA LYS A 33 7.44 -19.69 -0.79
C LYS A 33 8.87 -20.25 -0.69
N ALA A 34 9.66 -19.80 0.28
CA ALA A 34 11.02 -20.29 0.50
C ALA A 34 11.04 -21.79 0.85
N LYS A 35 10.13 -22.23 1.73
CA LYS A 35 9.96 -23.64 2.10
C LYS A 35 9.62 -24.52 0.89
N ARG A 36 8.73 -24.07 0.00
CA ARG A 36 8.39 -24.80 -1.23
C ARG A 36 9.56 -24.86 -2.22
N ALA A 37 10.42 -23.84 -2.22
CA ALA A 37 11.62 -23.80 -3.03
C ALA A 37 12.79 -24.61 -2.44
N GLY A 38 12.68 -25.07 -1.19
CA GLY A 38 13.77 -25.77 -0.48
C GLY A 38 14.96 -24.87 -0.16
N VAL A 39 14.75 -23.54 -0.06
CA VAL A 39 15.80 -22.56 0.20
C VAL A 39 15.62 -21.96 1.59
N GLU A 40 16.71 -21.88 2.35
CA GLU A 40 16.77 -21.13 3.61
C GLU A 40 16.81 -19.62 3.30
N ILE A 41 15.85 -18.86 3.85
CA ILE A 41 15.77 -17.41 3.63
C ILE A 41 16.39 -16.67 4.81
N SER A 42 17.29 -15.72 4.52
CA SER A 42 17.84 -14.85 5.56
C SER A 42 16.81 -13.84 6.06
N SER A 43 17.02 -13.28 7.25
CA SER A 43 16.11 -12.26 7.80
C SER A 43 16.01 -11.02 6.92
N LYS A 44 17.08 -10.65 6.22
CA LYS A 44 17.10 -9.51 5.30
C LYS A 44 16.28 -9.80 4.05
N GLU A 45 16.47 -10.96 3.45
CA GLU A 45 15.69 -11.39 2.28
C GLU A 45 14.21 -11.53 2.63
N LEU A 46 13.89 -12.07 3.80
CA LEU A 46 12.50 -12.18 4.25
C LEU A 46 11.83 -10.81 4.30
N ILE A 47 12.48 -9.79 4.85
CA ILE A 47 11.95 -8.42 4.91
C ILE A 47 11.73 -7.86 3.50
N LEU A 48 12.73 -8.00 2.60
CA LEU A 48 12.65 -7.49 1.24
C LEU A 48 11.56 -8.19 0.41
N ASP A 49 11.49 -9.52 0.47
CA ASP A 49 10.45 -10.31 -0.20
C ASP A 49 9.06 -9.96 0.33
N THR A 50 8.95 -9.68 1.63
CA THR A 50 7.68 -9.34 2.26
C THR A 50 7.14 -7.98 1.79
N TRP A 51 8.01 -7.00 1.61
CA TRP A 51 7.63 -5.65 1.18
C TRP A 51 7.56 -5.45 -0.34
N SER A 52 7.95 -6.45 -1.12
CA SER A 52 7.95 -6.40 -2.60
C SER A 52 6.94 -7.35 -3.26
N GLN A 53 6.04 -7.97 -2.48
CA GLN A 53 5.00 -8.85 -3.03
C GLN A 53 4.09 -8.09 -4.00
N GLU A 54 3.71 -8.72 -5.12
CA GLU A 54 2.79 -8.12 -6.10
C GLU A 54 1.35 -8.00 -5.56
N LYS A 55 0.94 -8.94 -4.71
CA LYS A 55 -0.41 -9.01 -4.12
C LYS A 55 -0.32 -9.24 -2.61
N PRO A 56 0.21 -8.27 -1.85
CA PRO A 56 0.32 -8.39 -0.41
C PRO A 56 -1.08 -8.29 0.23
N LYS A 57 -1.27 -8.91 1.39
CA LYS A 57 -2.47 -8.71 2.22
C LYS A 57 -2.54 -7.26 2.72
N LEU A 58 -1.40 -6.71 3.15
CA LEU A 58 -1.26 -5.29 3.49
C LEU A 58 -0.13 -4.68 2.67
N PRO A 59 -0.40 -3.83 1.67
CA PRO A 59 0.65 -3.18 0.90
C PRO A 59 1.50 -2.25 1.78
N ALA A 60 2.81 -2.25 1.54
CA ALA A 60 3.73 -1.36 2.22
C ALA A 60 3.49 0.10 1.77
N PRO A 61 3.82 1.11 2.60
CA PRO A 61 3.56 2.51 2.30
C PRO A 61 4.05 2.98 0.92
N HIS A 62 5.25 2.55 0.52
CA HIS A 62 5.82 2.91 -0.78
C HIS A 62 5.07 2.27 -1.95
N GLN A 63 4.52 1.06 -1.79
CA GLN A 63 3.71 0.40 -2.82
C GLN A 63 2.41 1.17 -3.03
N VAL A 64 1.75 1.60 -1.95
CA VAL A 64 0.54 2.44 -2.03
C VAL A 64 0.86 3.77 -2.70
N GLY A 65 1.95 4.44 -2.31
CA GLY A 65 2.38 5.68 -2.94
C GLY A 65 2.62 5.53 -4.45
N SER A 66 3.30 4.45 -4.86
CA SER A 66 3.57 4.17 -6.27
C SER A 66 2.29 3.93 -7.08
N GLU A 67 1.33 3.17 -6.53
CA GLU A 67 0.08 2.85 -7.22
C GLU A 67 -0.85 4.06 -7.28
N LEU A 68 -0.89 4.90 -6.23
CA LEU A 68 -1.61 6.17 -6.25
C LEU A 68 -1.09 7.07 -7.37
N TRP A 69 0.22 7.28 -7.46
CA TRP A 69 0.83 8.09 -8.52
C TRP A 69 0.50 7.56 -9.92
N LYS A 70 0.73 6.26 -10.13
CA LYS A 70 0.48 5.58 -11.39
C LYS A 70 -0.98 5.67 -11.84
N THR A 71 -1.95 5.53 -10.93
CA THR A 71 -3.37 5.50 -11.27
C THR A 71 -4.04 6.88 -11.32
N THR A 72 -3.43 7.89 -10.71
CA THR A 72 -3.96 9.27 -10.70
C THR A 72 -3.27 10.16 -11.73
N VAL A 73 -1.94 10.11 -11.84
CA VAL A 73 -1.14 10.99 -12.69
C VAL A 73 -0.80 10.34 -14.02
N GLU A 74 -0.30 9.11 -14.02
CA GLU A 74 0.20 8.48 -15.26
C GLU A 74 -0.90 7.89 -16.14
N LYS A 75 -2.11 7.67 -15.59
CA LYS A 75 -3.26 7.22 -16.39
C LYS A 75 -4.09 8.41 -16.87
N LYS A 76 -4.57 8.31 -18.12
CA LYS A 76 -5.61 9.19 -18.64
C LYS A 76 -6.81 9.19 -17.68
N ILE A 77 -7.32 10.37 -17.36
CA ILE A 77 -8.46 10.57 -16.43
C ILE A 77 -9.72 9.84 -16.92
N THR A 78 -9.89 9.59 -18.22
CA THR A 78 -11.03 8.84 -18.78
C THR A 78 -10.84 7.32 -18.81
N SER A 79 -9.68 6.82 -18.36
CA SER A 79 -9.40 5.39 -18.37
C SER A 79 -10.16 4.67 -17.27
N LYS A 80 -10.70 3.48 -17.57
CA LYS A 80 -11.25 2.56 -16.57
C LYS A 80 -10.24 2.14 -15.50
N ARG A 81 -8.93 2.30 -15.75
CA ARG A 81 -7.86 2.01 -14.78
C ARG A 81 -7.39 3.24 -14.00
N SER A 82 -7.98 4.42 -14.21
CA SER A 82 -7.66 5.61 -13.43
C SER A 82 -8.44 5.62 -12.13
N LEU A 83 -7.76 5.93 -11.02
CA LEU A 83 -8.40 6.07 -9.71
C LEU A 83 -9.36 7.27 -9.72
N ILE A 84 -8.97 8.38 -10.36
CA ILE A 84 -9.79 9.59 -10.47
C ILE A 84 -11.13 9.27 -11.16
N PHE A 85 -11.08 8.53 -12.27
CA PHE A 85 -12.28 8.12 -12.99
C PHE A 85 -13.23 7.30 -12.13
N HIS A 86 -12.67 6.29 -11.45
CA HIS A 86 -13.45 5.38 -10.63
C HIS A 86 -14.06 6.08 -9.41
N SER A 87 -13.27 6.93 -8.72
CA SER A 87 -13.75 7.73 -7.60
C SER A 87 -14.90 8.65 -8.01
N TRP A 88 -14.86 9.27 -9.19
CA TRP A 88 -15.95 10.10 -9.70
C TRP A 88 -17.23 9.30 -9.94
N ILE A 89 -17.15 8.10 -10.52
CA ILE A 89 -18.32 7.23 -10.74
C ILE A 89 -18.98 6.85 -9.40
N THR A 90 -18.18 6.44 -8.42
CA THR A 90 -18.68 6.08 -7.09
C THR A 90 -19.28 7.29 -6.36
N LEU A 91 -18.64 8.44 -6.45
CA LEU A 91 -19.12 9.66 -5.81
C LEU A 91 -20.43 10.16 -6.47
N SER A 92 -20.48 10.21 -7.80
CA SER A 92 -21.65 10.69 -8.54
C SER A 92 -22.89 9.83 -8.28
N SER A 93 -22.75 8.49 -8.28
CA SER A 93 -23.85 7.59 -7.94
C SER A 93 -24.36 7.81 -6.50
N THR A 94 -23.44 8.01 -5.56
CA THR A 94 -23.79 8.35 -4.17
C THR A 94 -24.56 9.68 -4.10
N LEU A 95 -24.07 10.73 -4.76
CA LEU A 95 -24.71 12.05 -4.74
C LEU A 95 -26.11 12.03 -5.36
N VAL A 96 -26.29 11.34 -6.50
CA VAL A 96 -27.62 11.20 -7.11
C VAL A 96 -28.58 10.47 -6.17
N GLY A 97 -28.12 9.42 -5.47
CA GLY A 97 -28.93 8.72 -4.48
C GLY A 97 -29.37 9.57 -3.29
N PHE A 98 -28.67 10.67 -2.98
CA PHE A 98 -29.11 11.64 -1.97
C PHE A 98 -30.06 12.72 -2.52
N LEU A 99 -30.13 12.88 -3.84
CA LEU A 99 -30.95 13.91 -4.49
C LEU A 99 -32.37 13.44 -4.82
N ILE A 100 -32.58 12.13 -4.96
CA ILE A 100 -33.89 11.50 -5.26
C ILE A 100 -34.47 10.83 -4.02
#